data_AF-A0A924FWD6-F1
#
_entry.id   AF-A0A924FWD6-F1
#
_cell.length_a   1.000
_cell.length_b   1.000
_cell.length_c   1.000
_cell.angle_alpha   90.00
_cell.angle_beta   90.00
_cell.angle_gamma   90.00
#
_symmetry.space_group_name_H-M   'P 1'
#
loop_
_entity.id
_entity.type
_entity.pdbx_description
1 polymer ?
#
loop_
_entity_poly.entity_id
_entity_poly.type
_entity_poly.pdbx_seq_one_letter_code
_entity_poly.pdbx_strand_id
1 'polypeptide(L)'
;MAGVFAASPLKLEFVTHAAFFSAETKQPKALDPQVFVEDSAAPEATGPQGITHVAGVRPPFIDQDAKTSKLFSAEHKPLGFDLQAWLAATGTVSVTEKDGKVTLEATFKNLQPNKSYSLFENHFDTKPISFTPLDGAGKTNSFTAKADGTARVAVTLPSVPTHDNAVLVIYNSGGQPQGMERGSIGVDAHHQIIARPQ
;
A
#
# COMPACT_ATOMS: atom_id res chain seq x y z
N MET A 1 0.54 25.98 36.14
CA MET A 1 1.43 25.34 35.15
C MET A 1 0.76 24.06 34.70
N ALA A 2 0.24 24.00 33.48
CA ALA A 2 -0.33 22.78 32.93
C ALA A 2 0.81 22.00 32.24
N GLY A 3 1.19 20.87 32.81
CA GLY A 3 2.12 19.95 32.16
C GLY A 3 1.42 19.37 30.94
N VAL A 4 1.92 19.72 29.76
CA VAL A 4 1.56 19.03 28.52
C VAL A 4 2.22 17.65 28.61
N PHE A 5 1.43 16.61 28.89
CA PHE A 5 1.87 15.25 28.66
C PHE A 5 2.08 15.10 27.15
N ALA A 6 3.34 15.03 26.72
CA ALA A 6 3.64 14.56 25.38
C ALA A 6 3.15 13.10 25.31
N ALA A 7 2.07 12.86 24.57
CA ALA A 7 1.64 11.50 24.28
C ALA A 7 2.82 10.75 23.66
N SER A 8 3.09 9.53 24.13
CA SER A 8 4.14 8.70 23.53
C SER A 8 3.81 8.49 22.05
N PRO A 9 4.82 8.56 21.15
CA PRO A 9 4.57 8.36 19.72
C PRO A 9 3.89 7.01 19.46
N LEU A 10 2.81 7.03 18.67
CA LEU A 10 2.21 5.80 18.14
C LEU A 10 3.17 5.22 17.11
N LYS A 11 3.62 3.98 17.34
CA LYS A 11 4.53 3.28 16.42
C LYS A 11 3.82 2.08 15.81
N LEU A 12 3.88 1.97 14.49
CA LEU A 12 3.33 0.85 13.74
C LEU A 12 4.37 0.28 12.80
N GLU A 13 4.25 -1.02 12.54
CA GLU A 13 5.06 -1.74 11.57
C GLU A 13 4.19 -2.05 10.35
N PHE A 14 4.75 -1.88 9.16
CA PHE A 14 4.05 -2.25 7.94
C PHE A 14 4.12 -3.76 7.71
N VAL A 15 2.99 -4.32 7.27
CA VAL A 15 2.90 -5.68 6.71
C VAL A 15 2.56 -5.59 5.22
N THR A 16 2.79 -6.67 4.47
CA THR A 16 2.35 -6.71 3.07
C THR A 16 0.83 -6.62 2.99
N HIS A 17 0.33 -5.90 1.98
CA HIS A 17 -1.09 -5.81 1.73
C HIS A 17 -1.69 -7.19 1.44
N ALA A 18 -0.96 -8.07 0.74
CA ALA A 18 -1.36 -9.46 0.54
C ALA A 18 -1.64 -10.21 1.87
N ALA A 19 -0.73 -10.10 2.84
CA ALA A 19 -0.89 -10.76 4.13
C ALA A 19 -2.07 -10.18 4.91
N PHE A 20 -2.17 -8.84 4.97
CA PHE A 20 -3.28 -8.16 5.62
C PHE A 20 -4.63 -8.55 4.99
N PHE A 21 -4.75 -8.44 3.66
CA PHE A 21 -5.96 -8.76 2.92
C PHE A 21 -6.38 -10.22 3.11
N SER A 22 -5.42 -11.14 3.01
CA SER A 22 -5.69 -12.57 3.13
C SER A 22 -6.17 -12.94 4.53
N ALA A 23 -5.60 -12.32 5.58
CA ALA A 23 -6.04 -12.51 6.96
C ALA A 23 -7.44 -11.92 7.20
N GLU A 24 -7.66 -10.68 6.79
CA GLU A 24 -8.92 -9.96 7.00
C GLU A 24 -10.10 -10.64 6.31
N THR A 25 -9.88 -11.11 5.08
CA THR A 25 -10.92 -11.78 4.27
C THR A 25 -10.94 -13.30 4.44
N LYS A 26 -10.11 -13.84 5.33
CA LYS A 26 -9.99 -15.28 5.63
C LYS A 26 -9.82 -16.12 4.36
N GLN A 27 -8.93 -15.67 3.47
CA GLN A 27 -8.68 -16.39 2.22
C GLN A 27 -8.19 -17.81 2.53
N PRO A 28 -8.70 -18.83 1.83
CA PRO A 28 -8.23 -20.20 2.01
C PRO A 28 -6.77 -20.39 1.56
N LYS A 29 -6.31 -19.53 0.64
CA LYS A 29 -4.92 -19.44 0.20
C LYS A 29 -4.51 -17.97 0.22
N ALA A 30 -3.38 -17.66 0.82
CA ALA A 30 -2.85 -16.29 0.78
C ALA A 30 -2.60 -15.87 -0.67
N LEU A 31 -3.15 -14.71 -1.05
CA LEU A 31 -3.01 -14.15 -2.39
C LEU A 31 -2.76 -12.65 -2.32
N ASP A 32 -2.12 -12.10 -3.35
CA ASP A 32 -2.08 -10.65 -3.54
C ASP A 32 -3.10 -10.23 -4.60
N PRO A 33 -4.16 -9.49 -4.24
CA PRO A 33 -5.15 -9.06 -5.23
C PRO A 33 -4.67 -7.91 -6.12
N GLN A 34 -3.50 -7.30 -5.86
CA GLN A 34 -3.07 -6.04 -6.46
C GLN A 34 -2.13 -6.20 -7.66
N VAL A 35 -1.43 -7.32 -7.75
CA VAL A 35 -0.49 -7.62 -8.82
C VAL A 35 -0.84 -8.97 -9.44
N PHE A 36 -0.30 -9.25 -10.62
CA PHE A 36 -0.68 -10.42 -11.39
C PHE A 36 0.56 -11.18 -11.86
N VAL A 37 0.43 -12.51 -11.96
CA VAL A 37 1.40 -13.41 -12.58
C VAL A 37 0.79 -14.02 -13.84
N GLU A 38 1.66 -14.46 -14.74
CA GLU A 38 1.25 -15.10 -15.99
C GLU A 38 0.62 -16.47 -15.73
N ASP A 39 -0.52 -16.69 -16.38
CA ASP A 39 -1.24 -17.97 -16.40
C ASP A 39 -2.05 -18.03 -17.69
N SER A 40 -1.53 -18.72 -18.71
CA SER A 40 -2.15 -18.78 -20.04
C SER A 40 -3.52 -19.45 -20.05
N ALA A 41 -3.89 -20.19 -18.99
CA ALA A 41 -5.20 -20.81 -18.85
C ALA A 41 -6.19 -19.92 -18.07
N ALA A 42 -5.73 -18.83 -17.46
CA ALA A 42 -6.59 -17.93 -16.71
C ALA A 42 -7.52 -17.15 -17.64
N PRO A 43 -8.86 -17.25 -17.47
CA PRO A 43 -9.80 -16.41 -18.20
C PRO A 43 -9.78 -14.97 -17.67
N GLU A 44 -10.38 -14.06 -18.42
CA GLU A 44 -10.75 -12.74 -17.90
C GLU A 44 -11.71 -12.92 -16.72
N ALA A 45 -11.45 -12.22 -15.61
CA ALA A 45 -12.27 -12.30 -14.41
C ALA A 45 -12.17 -11.04 -13.55
N THR A 46 -13.11 -10.90 -12.61
CA THR A 46 -13.05 -9.89 -11.56
C THR A 46 -12.60 -10.53 -10.26
N GLY A 47 -11.49 -10.05 -9.72
CA GLY A 47 -10.89 -10.55 -8.49
C GLY A 47 -11.56 -10.06 -7.21
N PRO A 48 -11.08 -10.52 -6.03
CA PRO A 48 -11.72 -10.30 -4.73
C PRO A 48 -11.91 -8.84 -4.28
N GLN A 49 -11.15 -7.90 -4.85
CA GLN A 49 -11.27 -6.46 -4.56
C GLN A 49 -12.01 -5.70 -5.68
N GLY A 50 -12.76 -6.39 -6.53
CA GLY A 50 -13.46 -5.79 -7.66
C GLY A 50 -12.53 -5.40 -8.83
N ILE A 51 -11.29 -5.88 -8.81
CA ILE A 51 -10.29 -5.59 -9.86
C ILE A 51 -10.51 -6.57 -11.01
N THR A 52 -10.95 -6.06 -12.16
CA THR A 52 -11.04 -6.84 -13.38
C THR A 52 -9.67 -6.97 -14.03
N HIS A 53 -9.31 -8.19 -14.43
CA HIS A 53 -8.07 -8.48 -15.14
C HIS A 53 -8.34 -9.24 -16.44
N VAL A 54 -7.50 -9.01 -17.44
CA VAL A 54 -7.57 -9.69 -18.74
C VAL A 54 -7.22 -11.17 -18.62
N ALA A 55 -7.58 -11.95 -19.64
CA ALA A 55 -7.15 -13.33 -19.76
C ALA A 55 -5.61 -13.44 -19.87
N GLY A 56 -5.05 -14.56 -19.42
CA GLY A 56 -3.61 -14.83 -19.46
C GLY A 56 -2.85 -14.38 -18.20
N VAL A 57 -3.52 -13.73 -17.26
CA VAL A 57 -2.94 -13.34 -15.96
C VAL A 57 -3.90 -13.63 -14.82
N ARG A 58 -3.37 -13.83 -13.62
CA ARG A 58 -4.15 -14.00 -12.38
C ARG A 58 -3.43 -13.43 -11.16
N PRO A 59 -4.14 -13.12 -10.06
CA PRO A 59 -3.50 -12.84 -8.78
C PRO A 59 -2.52 -13.97 -8.38
N PRO A 60 -1.32 -13.65 -7.84
CA PRO A 60 -0.41 -14.65 -7.34
C PRO A 60 -0.91 -15.25 -6.02
N PHE A 61 -0.77 -16.56 -5.89
CA PHE A 61 -0.86 -17.28 -4.62
C PHE A 61 0.51 -17.23 -3.95
N ILE A 62 0.58 -16.54 -2.82
CA ILE A 62 1.85 -16.16 -2.18
C ILE A 62 2.71 -17.38 -1.86
N ASP A 63 2.11 -18.48 -1.43
CA ASP A 63 2.84 -19.69 -1.00
C ASP A 63 3.09 -20.70 -2.13
N GLN A 64 2.49 -20.51 -3.31
CA GLN A 64 2.52 -21.49 -4.41
C GLN A 64 3.31 -21.00 -5.61
N ASP A 65 3.17 -19.74 -5.96
CA ASP A 65 3.87 -19.17 -7.10
C ASP A 65 5.36 -18.95 -6.79
N ALA A 66 6.20 -19.17 -7.80
CA ALA A 66 7.63 -18.95 -7.67
C ALA A 66 7.90 -17.49 -7.30
N LYS A 67 8.81 -17.26 -6.35
CA LYS A 67 9.19 -15.89 -5.94
C LYS A 67 9.86 -15.11 -7.09
N THR A 68 10.40 -15.81 -8.08
CA THR A 68 10.98 -15.24 -9.30
C THR A 68 9.96 -14.93 -10.40
N SER A 69 8.68 -15.26 -10.22
CA SER A 69 7.61 -14.97 -11.18
C SER A 69 7.53 -13.48 -11.45
N LYS A 70 7.52 -13.11 -12.74
CA LYS A 70 7.38 -11.71 -13.16
C LYS A 70 5.99 -11.21 -12.85
N LEU A 71 5.92 -9.94 -12.46
CA LEU A 71 4.67 -9.29 -12.12
C LEU A 71 4.15 -8.40 -13.23
N PHE A 72 2.83 -8.38 -13.33
CA PHE A 72 2.05 -7.65 -14.30
C PHE A 72 0.93 -6.87 -13.61
N SER A 73 0.42 -5.85 -14.29
CA SER A 73 -0.87 -5.24 -13.97
C SER A 73 -2.03 -6.12 -14.44
N ALA A 74 -3.24 -5.74 -14.07
CA ALA A 74 -4.49 -6.39 -14.48
C ALA A 74 -4.70 -6.35 -16.01
N GLU A 75 -4.04 -5.41 -16.70
CA GLU A 75 -4.04 -5.29 -18.17
C GLU A 75 -2.87 -6.05 -18.82
N HIS A 76 -2.21 -6.95 -18.08
CA HIS A 76 -1.05 -7.72 -18.54
C HIS A 76 0.16 -6.83 -18.94
N LYS A 77 0.28 -5.63 -18.34
CA LYS A 77 1.46 -4.78 -18.55
C LYS A 77 2.56 -5.17 -17.56
N PRO A 78 3.81 -5.43 -18.01
CA PRO A 78 4.90 -5.79 -17.10
C PRO A 78 5.22 -4.68 -16.10
N LEU A 79 5.37 -5.02 -14.82
CA LEU A 79 5.78 -4.09 -13.77
C LEU A 79 7.31 -3.97 -13.65
N GLY A 80 8.06 -4.90 -14.24
CA GLY A 80 9.52 -4.85 -14.34
C GLY A 80 10.27 -5.38 -13.12
N PHE A 81 9.60 -6.14 -12.25
CA PHE A 81 10.18 -6.85 -11.10
C PHE A 81 9.41 -8.15 -10.84
N ASP A 82 9.88 -8.94 -9.88
CA ASP A 82 9.28 -10.23 -9.53
C ASP A 82 8.54 -10.20 -8.18
N LEU A 83 7.84 -11.29 -7.89
CA LEU A 83 7.05 -11.48 -6.68
C LEU A 83 7.91 -11.35 -5.41
N GLN A 84 9.18 -11.75 -5.43
CA GLN A 84 10.09 -11.61 -4.30
C GLN A 84 10.32 -10.14 -3.98
N ALA A 85 10.71 -9.34 -4.98
CA ALA A 85 10.96 -7.92 -4.82
C ALA A 85 9.70 -7.17 -4.34
N TRP A 86 8.53 -7.55 -4.87
CA TRP A 86 7.26 -6.96 -4.44
C TRP A 86 6.94 -7.17 -2.96
N LEU A 87 7.11 -8.40 -2.48
CA LEU A 87 6.81 -8.79 -1.10
C LEU A 87 7.92 -8.39 -0.10
N ALA A 88 9.09 -7.98 -0.58
CA ALA A 88 10.22 -7.59 0.26
C ALA A 88 10.06 -6.20 0.88
N ALA A 89 9.13 -5.38 0.38
CA ALA A 89 8.88 -4.03 0.89
C ALA A 89 8.50 -4.06 2.38
N THR A 90 9.16 -3.21 3.17
CA THR A 90 8.91 -3.06 4.60
C THR A 90 8.98 -1.60 4.98
N GLY A 91 8.44 -1.27 6.14
CA GLY A 91 8.62 0.04 6.72
C GLY A 91 8.14 0.11 8.15
N THR A 92 8.44 1.25 8.76
CA THR A 92 7.93 1.63 10.07
C THR A 92 7.30 3.00 9.99
N VAL A 93 6.34 3.27 10.86
CA VAL A 93 5.72 4.58 10.98
C VAL A 93 5.62 5.01 12.43
N SER A 94 5.90 6.29 12.67
CA SER A 94 5.74 6.95 13.96
C SER A 94 4.80 8.13 13.79
N VAL A 95 3.73 8.18 14.56
CA VAL A 95 2.81 9.32 14.61
C VAL A 95 3.01 10.06 15.92
N THR A 96 3.16 11.38 15.82
CA THR A 96 3.33 12.28 16.96
C THR A 96 2.34 13.41 16.87
N GLU A 97 1.81 13.83 18.02
CA GLU A 97 1.02 15.04 18.14
C GLU A 97 1.77 16.03 19.02
N LYS A 98 2.00 17.23 18.50
CA LYS A 98 2.64 18.31 19.22
C LYS A 98 1.99 19.63 18.85
N ASP A 99 1.59 20.41 19.86
CA ASP A 99 0.97 21.73 19.69
C ASP A 99 -0.25 21.69 18.75
N GLY A 100 -1.06 20.63 18.82
CA GLY A 100 -2.23 20.40 17.97
C GLY A 100 -1.91 20.00 16.53
N LYS A 101 -0.63 19.80 16.19
CA LYS A 101 -0.19 19.33 14.88
C LYS A 101 0.17 17.85 14.95
N VAL A 102 -0.52 17.05 14.15
CA VAL A 102 -0.23 15.62 13.98
C VAL A 102 0.76 15.44 12.84
N THR A 103 1.90 14.82 13.13
CA THR A 103 2.94 14.50 12.14
C THR A 103 3.21 13.01 12.12
N LEU A 104 3.21 12.45 10.92
CA LEU A 104 3.60 11.08 10.65
C LEU A 104 4.97 11.06 10.00
N GLU A 105 5.88 10.27 10.56
CA GLU A 105 7.18 9.98 9.98
C GLU A 105 7.24 8.50 9.62
N ALA A 106 7.48 8.20 8.34
CA ALA A 106 7.60 6.83 7.85
C ALA A 106 9.00 6.59 7.27
N THR A 107 9.53 5.40 7.51
CA THR A 107 10.76 4.93 6.89
C THR A 107 10.52 3.62 6.16
N PHE A 108 11.04 3.51 4.94
CA PHE A 108 10.81 2.38 4.07
C PHE A 108 12.12 1.76 3.57
N LYS A 109 12.08 0.46 3.31
CA LYS A 109 13.19 -0.32 2.74
C LYS A 109 12.65 -1.33 1.72
N ASN A 110 13.52 -1.72 0.80
CA ASN A 110 13.23 -2.70 -0.25
C ASN A 110 12.03 -2.31 -1.14
N LEU A 111 11.78 -1.01 -1.28
CA LEU A 111 10.89 -0.51 -2.32
C LEU A 111 11.58 -0.67 -3.68
N GLN A 112 10.79 -0.74 -4.75
CA GLN A 112 11.35 -0.71 -6.10
C GLN A 112 12.11 0.62 -6.31
N PRO A 113 13.41 0.57 -6.66
CA PRO A 113 14.24 1.77 -6.77
C PRO A 113 13.74 2.78 -7.80
N ASN A 114 13.86 4.07 -7.47
CA ASN A 114 13.50 5.20 -8.34
C ASN A 114 12.04 5.19 -8.81
N LYS A 115 11.14 4.52 -8.08
CA LYS A 115 9.71 4.48 -8.38
C LYS A 115 8.88 5.39 -7.50
N SER A 116 7.73 5.79 -8.04
CA SER A 116 6.75 6.66 -7.36
C SER A 116 5.81 5.85 -6.48
N TYR A 117 5.53 6.40 -5.31
CA TYR A 117 4.61 5.88 -4.32
C TYR A 117 3.72 6.98 -3.75
N SER A 118 2.58 6.58 -3.21
CA SER A 118 1.66 7.47 -2.51
C SER A 118 1.18 6.85 -1.20
N LEU A 119 0.85 7.71 -0.24
CA LEU A 119 0.33 7.38 1.08
C LEU A 119 -1.14 7.77 1.15
N PHE A 120 -1.95 6.81 1.57
CA PHE A 120 -3.38 6.99 1.78
C PHE A 120 -3.75 6.50 3.16
N GLU A 121 -4.81 7.08 3.70
CA GLU A 121 -5.55 6.52 4.81
C GLU A 121 -6.66 5.64 4.25
N ASN A 122 -6.72 4.40 4.73
CA ASN A 122 -7.77 3.43 4.44
C ASN A 122 -8.76 3.41 5.61
N HIS A 123 -10.04 3.69 5.34
CA HIS A 123 -11.11 3.84 6.33
C HIS A 123 -11.97 2.58 6.37
N PHE A 124 -11.81 1.75 7.40
CA PHE A 124 -12.55 0.48 7.54
C PHE A 124 -13.93 0.65 8.19
N ASP A 125 -14.15 1.78 8.86
CA ASP A 125 -15.38 2.24 9.51
C ASP A 125 -16.45 2.68 8.52
N THR A 126 -16.09 2.94 7.25
CA THR A 126 -17.04 3.29 6.19
C THR A 126 -17.47 2.07 5.36
N LYS A 127 -18.69 2.13 4.82
CA LYS A 127 -19.24 1.11 3.89
C LYS A 127 -19.86 1.82 2.67
N PRO A 128 -19.31 1.65 1.45
CA PRO A 128 -18.09 0.89 1.14
C PRO A 128 -16.85 1.52 1.79
N ILE A 129 -15.78 0.71 1.94
CA ILE A 129 -14.48 1.16 2.43
C ILE A 129 -14.01 2.36 1.60
N SER A 130 -13.62 3.44 2.27
CA SER A 130 -13.18 4.69 1.64
C SER A 130 -11.69 4.95 1.86
N PHE A 131 -11.14 5.86 1.06
CA PHE A 131 -9.73 6.20 1.10
C PHE A 131 -9.57 7.71 0.96
N THR A 132 -8.64 8.28 1.72
CA THR A 132 -8.25 9.69 1.59
C THR A 132 -6.74 9.80 1.47
N PRO A 133 -6.21 10.79 0.75
CA PRO A 133 -4.79 11.10 0.84
C PRO A 133 -4.37 11.26 2.30
N LEU A 134 -3.20 10.76 2.66
CA LEU A 134 -2.76 10.77 4.06
C LEU A 134 -2.62 12.20 4.62
N ASP A 135 -2.33 13.19 3.77
CA ASP A 135 -2.28 14.61 4.12
C ASP A 135 -3.65 15.31 4.09
N GLY A 136 -4.72 14.58 3.73
CA GLY A 136 -6.08 15.08 3.53
C GLY A 136 -6.29 15.95 2.29
N ALA A 137 -5.24 16.29 1.55
CA ALA A 137 -5.27 17.28 0.47
C ALA A 137 -4.63 16.83 -0.85
N GLY A 138 -3.97 15.67 -0.87
CA GLY A 138 -3.37 15.09 -2.07
C GLY A 138 -2.17 15.86 -2.61
N LYS A 139 -1.45 16.63 -1.77
CA LYS A 139 -0.35 17.52 -2.19
C LYS A 139 1.01 17.01 -1.77
N THR A 140 1.11 16.44 -0.58
CA THR A 140 2.38 15.97 0.02
C THR A 140 2.32 14.50 0.40
N ASN A 141 1.30 13.78 -0.04
CA ASN A 141 1.10 12.37 0.22
C ASN A 141 1.92 11.44 -0.69
N SER A 142 2.82 11.95 -1.54
CA SER A 142 3.53 11.15 -2.54
C SER A 142 5.04 11.33 -2.45
N PHE A 143 5.78 10.28 -2.81
CA PHE A 143 7.23 10.25 -2.72
C PHE A 143 7.85 9.32 -3.77
N THR A 144 9.17 9.45 -3.97
CA THR A 144 9.94 8.56 -4.84
C THR A 144 10.96 7.81 -4.01
N ALA A 145 11.02 6.48 -4.17
CA ALA A 145 12.05 5.67 -3.54
C ALA A 145 13.43 6.03 -4.12
N LYS A 146 14.46 6.02 -3.27
CA LYS A 146 15.84 6.24 -3.69
C LYS A 146 16.35 5.06 -4.53
N ALA A 147 17.52 5.23 -5.13
CA ALA A 147 18.19 4.20 -5.94
C ALA A 147 18.54 2.94 -5.14
N ASP A 148 18.63 3.02 -3.81
CA ASP A 148 18.86 1.87 -2.90
C ASP A 148 17.56 1.23 -2.39
N GLY A 149 16.39 1.65 -2.90
CA GLY A 149 15.09 1.14 -2.49
C GLY A 149 14.62 1.66 -1.11
N THR A 150 15.27 2.69 -0.56
CA THR A 150 14.85 3.32 0.70
C THR A 150 14.03 4.60 0.46
N ALA A 151 13.20 4.96 1.44
CA ALA A 151 12.55 6.26 1.49
C ALA A 151 12.34 6.70 2.95
N ARG A 152 12.28 8.03 3.15
CA ARG A 152 11.82 8.63 4.40
C ARG A 152 10.82 9.72 4.04
N VAL A 153 9.67 9.71 4.70
CA VAL A 153 8.56 10.61 4.40
C VAL A 153 8.05 11.19 5.70
N ALA A 154 7.79 12.50 5.70
CA ALA A 154 7.11 13.18 6.79
C ALA A 154 5.85 13.85 6.24
N VAL A 155 4.69 13.55 6.83
CA VAL A 155 3.38 14.06 6.42
C VAL A 155 2.69 14.70 7.61
N THR A 156 2.05 15.85 7.41
CA THR A 156 1.14 16.40 8.42
C THR A 156 -0.24 15.80 8.19
N LEU A 157 -0.80 15.18 9.23
CA LEU A 157 -2.11 14.52 9.16
C LEU A 157 -3.23 15.47 9.61
N PRO A 158 -4.46 15.31 9.09
CA PRO A 158 -5.63 16.02 9.61
C PRO A 158 -5.99 15.61 11.05
N SER A 159 -5.73 14.35 11.42
CA SER A 159 -6.03 13.78 12.73
C SER A 159 -5.10 12.59 13.04
N VAL A 160 -5.06 12.16 14.30
CA VAL A 160 -4.34 10.94 14.69
C VAL A 160 -5.10 9.72 14.17
N PRO A 161 -4.45 8.79 13.44
CA PRO A 161 -5.09 7.56 12.98
C PRO A 161 -5.51 6.67 14.15
N THR A 162 -6.68 6.06 14.05
CA THR A 162 -7.18 5.10 15.05
C THR A 162 -7.16 3.69 14.49
N HIS A 163 -7.58 2.70 15.28
CA HIS A 163 -7.77 1.32 14.78
C HIS A 163 -8.82 1.24 13.66
N ASP A 164 -9.67 2.24 13.47
CA ASP A 164 -10.61 2.32 12.35
C ASP A 164 -9.93 2.64 11.01
N ASN A 165 -8.68 3.11 11.06
CA ASN A 165 -7.93 3.59 9.92
C ASN A 165 -6.62 2.82 9.73
N ALA A 166 -6.09 2.78 8.52
CA ALA A 166 -4.73 2.29 8.27
C ALA A 166 -3.96 3.17 7.31
N VAL A 167 -2.65 3.26 7.56
CA VAL A 167 -1.70 3.89 6.63
C VAL A 167 -1.40 2.89 5.53
N LEU A 168 -1.68 3.27 4.30
CA LEU A 168 -1.56 2.45 3.10
C LEU A 168 -0.51 3.05 2.16
N VAL A 169 0.45 2.23 1.74
CA VAL A 169 1.41 2.60 0.69
C VAL A 169 0.95 2.01 -0.64
N ILE A 170 0.89 2.87 -1.65
CA ILE A 170 0.51 2.53 -3.01
C ILE A 170 1.73 2.70 -3.91
N TYR A 171 2.04 1.67 -4.69
CA TYR A 171 3.00 1.75 -5.79
C TYR A 171 2.29 2.30 -7.04
N ASN A 172 2.80 3.40 -7.57
CA ASN A 172 2.26 4.06 -8.77
C ASN A 172 2.99 3.53 -10.02
N SER A 173 2.49 2.46 -10.61
CA SER A 173 3.09 1.85 -11.81
C SER A 173 2.90 2.70 -13.07
N GLY A 174 1.88 3.57 -13.10
CA GLY A 174 1.70 4.63 -14.12
C GLY A 174 2.77 5.73 -14.09
N GLY A 175 3.63 5.74 -13.06
CA GLY A 175 4.80 6.61 -12.97
C GLY A 175 4.54 8.02 -12.42
N GLN A 176 3.29 8.40 -12.18
CA GLN A 176 2.91 9.67 -11.54
C GLN A 176 1.88 9.45 -10.43
N PRO A 177 1.95 10.21 -9.33
CA PRO A 177 0.92 10.20 -8.31
C PRO A 177 -0.37 10.86 -8.81
N GLN A 178 -1.51 10.41 -8.29
CA GLN A 178 -2.84 10.92 -8.68
C GLN A 178 -3.47 11.88 -7.66
N GLY A 179 -2.65 12.38 -6.72
CA GLY A 179 -3.01 13.42 -5.75
C GLY A 179 -4.13 12.98 -4.81
N MET A 180 -5.36 13.42 -5.12
CA MET A 180 -6.57 13.11 -4.34
C MET A 180 -7.02 11.66 -4.51
N GLU A 181 -6.73 11.06 -5.65
CA GLU A 181 -7.17 9.72 -5.99
C GLU A 181 -6.02 8.72 -5.85
N ARG A 182 -6.35 7.47 -5.56
CA ARG A 182 -5.36 6.38 -5.50
C ARG A 182 -4.89 5.94 -6.88
N GLY A 183 -5.74 6.14 -7.89
CA GLY A 183 -5.59 5.57 -9.22
C GLY A 183 -6.43 4.34 -9.48
N SER A 184 -6.25 3.80 -10.68
CA SER A 184 -6.93 2.62 -11.18
C SER A 184 -6.29 1.38 -10.56
N ILE A 185 -6.90 0.90 -9.47
CA ILE A 185 -6.37 -0.19 -8.66
C ILE A 185 -6.15 -1.45 -9.50
N GLY A 186 -4.95 -2.02 -9.41
CA GLY A 186 -4.51 -3.17 -10.19
C GLY A 186 -4.02 -2.83 -11.60
N VAL A 187 -4.25 -1.61 -12.10
CA VAL A 187 -3.84 -1.17 -13.44
C VAL A 187 -2.62 -0.26 -13.39
N ASP A 188 -2.75 0.90 -12.74
CA ASP A 188 -1.69 1.92 -12.61
C ASP A 188 -1.32 2.21 -11.14
N ALA A 189 -2.06 1.64 -10.19
CA ALA A 189 -1.92 1.80 -8.76
C ALA A 189 -2.06 0.46 -8.03
N HIS A 190 -1.13 0.16 -7.13
CA HIS A 190 -1.07 -1.14 -6.45
C HIS A 190 -0.82 -0.96 -4.96
N HIS A 191 -1.75 -1.41 -4.12
CA HIS A 191 -1.54 -1.41 -2.67
C HIS A 191 -0.44 -2.40 -2.29
N GLN A 192 0.66 -1.93 -1.71
CA GLN A 192 1.83 -2.77 -1.46
C GLN A 192 1.95 -3.20 0.00
N ILE A 193 1.97 -2.21 0.91
CA ILE A 193 2.12 -2.43 2.35
C ILE A 193 1.13 -1.57 3.12
N ILE A 194 0.71 -2.06 4.28
CA ILE A 194 -0.29 -1.42 5.13
C ILE A 194 0.11 -1.53 6.61
N ALA A 195 -0.16 -0.48 7.38
CA ALA A 195 0.03 -0.43 8.83
C ALA A 195 -1.24 0.08 9.51
N ARG A 196 -1.83 -0.73 10.39
CA ARG A 196 -3.07 -0.42 11.12
C ARG A 196 -2.76 -0.38 12.62
N PRO A 197 -3.17 0.68 13.36
CA PRO A 197 -3.17 0.67 14.82
C PRO A 197 -4.00 -0.50 15.35
N GLN A 198 -3.52 -1.12 16.43
CA GLN A 198 -4.28 -2.15 17.16
C GLN A 198 -5.27 -1.51 18.13
#